data_AF-A0A643BKN5-F1
#
_entry.id   AF-A0A643BKN5-F1
#
_cell.length_a   1.000
_cell.length_b   1.000
_cell.length_c   1.000
_cell.angle_alpha   90.00
_cell.angle_beta   90.00
_cell.angle_gamma   90.00
#
_symmetry.space_group_name_H-M   'P 1'
#
loop_
_entity.id
_entity.type
_entity.pdbx_description
1 polymer ?
#
loop_
_entity_poly.entity_id
_entity_poly.type
_entity_poly.pdbx_seq_one_letter_code
_entity_poly.pdbx_strand_id
1 'polypeptide(L)' 'MIKIKIQKKYDERKKNAKISSLLEEQFQQGKFLTCIASRPGQCGRPDGYVLEGKELEFYLRKIKARKGK' A
#
# COMPACT_ATOMS: atom_id res chain seq x y z
N MET A 1 -8.33 -8.52 -34.03
CA MET A 1 -7.15 -9.25 -33.50
C MET A 1 -6.52 -8.59 -32.26
N ILE A 2 -6.39 -7.26 -32.19
CA ILE A 2 -5.72 -6.53 -31.08
C ILE A 2 -6.44 -6.70 -29.72
N LYS A 3 -7.78 -6.65 -29.67
CA LYS A 3 -8.54 -6.83 -28.41
C LYS A 3 -8.30 -8.18 -27.73
N ILE A 4 -8.10 -9.25 -28.50
CA ILE A 4 -7.89 -10.62 -27.99
C ILE A 4 -6.53 -10.74 -27.29
N LYS A 5 -5.49 -10.12 -27.86
CA LYS A 5 -4.14 -10.12 -27.28
C LYS A 5 -4.08 -9.31 -25.98
N ILE A 6 -4.80 -8.19 -25.94
CA ILE A 6 -4.91 -7.33 -24.74
C ILE A 6 -5.68 -8.05 -23.64
N GLN A 7 -6.80 -8.71 -23.97
CA GLN A 7 -7.61 -9.44 -22.99
C GLN A 7 -6.81 -10.58 -22.33
N LYS A 8 -6.12 -11.40 -23.12
CA LYS A 8 -5.23 -12.46 -22.59
C LYS A 8 -4.21 -11.92 -21.59
N LYS A 9 -3.59 -10.77 -21.89
CA LYS A 9 -2.64 -10.10 -21.00
C LYS A 9 -3.27 -9.67 -19.68
N TYR A 10 -4.50 -9.16 -19.70
CA TYR A 10 -5.22 -8.80 -18.47
C TYR A 10 -5.64 -10.03 -17.67
N ASP A 11 -6.11 -11.08 -18.33
CA ASP A 11 -6.52 -12.32 -17.69
C ASP A 11 -5.34 -12.99 -16.98
N GLU A 12 -4.14 -12.95 -17.57
CA GLU A 12 -2.90 -13.41 -16.93
C GLU A 12 -2.54 -12.56 -15.70
N ARG A 13 -2.63 -11.23 -15.78
CA ARG A 13 -2.33 -10.33 -14.65
C ARG A 13 -3.33 -10.49 -13.50
N LYS A 14 -4.60 -10.72 -13.82
CA LYS A 14 -5.67 -10.88 -12.83
C LYS A 14 -5.43 -12.05 -11.89
N LYS A 15 -4.77 -13.12 -12.35
CA LYS A 15 -4.47 -14.31 -11.54
C LYS A 15 -3.64 -13.98 -10.29
N ASN A 16 -2.73 -13.01 -10.38
CA ASN A 16 -1.83 -12.63 -9.30
C ASN A 16 -2.19 -11.27 -8.66
N ALA A 17 -3.34 -10.70 -9.02
CA ALA A 17 -3.75 -9.36 -8.57
C ALA A 17 -4.42 -9.35 -7.18
N LYS A 18 -4.15 -10.37 -6.34
CA LYS A 18 -4.73 -10.43 -5.00
C LYS A 18 -4.01 -9.46 -4.08
N ILE A 19 -4.77 -8.57 -3.45
CA ILE A 19 -4.28 -7.57 -2.51
C ILE A 19 -4.50 -8.08 -1.08
N SER A 20 -3.70 -7.62 -0.13
CA SER A 20 -3.91 -7.90 1.30
C SER A 20 -5.16 -7.17 1.82
N SER A 21 -5.95 -7.82 2.67
CA SER A 21 -7.18 -7.24 3.24
C SER A 21 -6.94 -5.92 3.97
N LEU A 22 -5.82 -5.78 4.67
CA LEU A 22 -5.46 -4.54 5.37
C LEU A 22 -5.21 -3.37 4.42
N LEU A 23 -4.71 -3.64 3.21
CA LEU A 23 -4.56 -2.63 2.18
C LEU A 23 -5.92 -2.31 1.55
N GLU A 24 -6.79 -3.30 1.33
CA GLU A 24 -8.16 -3.08 0.83
C GLU A 24 -8.97 -2.14 1.74
N GLU A 25 -8.85 -2.29 3.06
CA GLU A 25 -9.45 -1.34 4.03
C GLU A 25 -8.93 0.10 3.84
N GLN A 26 -7.63 0.26 3.57
CA GLN A 26 -7.04 1.58 3.30
C GLN A 26 -7.48 2.16 1.95
N PHE A 27 -7.66 1.32 0.93
CA PHE A 27 -8.23 1.73 -0.35
C PHE A 27 -9.65 2.27 -0.17
N GLN A 28 -10.48 1.64 0.67
CA GLN A 28 -11.83 2.14 0.98
C GLN A 28 -11.80 3.49 1.71
N GLN A 29 -10.83 3.70 2.60
CA GLN A 29 -10.65 4.97 3.32
C GLN A 29 -10.06 6.09 2.44
N GLY A 30 -9.43 5.75 1.32
CA GLY A 30 -8.72 6.70 0.44
C GLY A 30 -7.45 7.27 1.05
N LYS A 31 -6.87 6.63 2.08
CA LYS A 31 -5.66 7.08 2.79
C LYS A 31 -4.74 5.90 3.07
N PHE A 32 -3.46 6.06 2.73
CA PHE A 32 -2.43 5.05 2.97
C PHE A 32 -1.50 5.45 4.11
N LEU A 33 -1.06 4.43 4.86
CA LEU A 33 0.05 4.60 5.78
C LEU A 33 1.35 4.34 5.04
N THR A 34 2.27 5.30 5.08
CA THR A 34 3.56 5.25 4.41
C THR A 34 4.68 5.55 5.39
N CYS A 35 5.86 5.00 5.11
CA CYS A 35 7.09 5.31 5.83
C CYS A 35 7.92 6.29 5.00
N ILE A 36 8.26 7.44 5.59
CA ILE A 36 9.19 8.40 4.97
C ILE A 36 10.59 7.82 5.12
N ALA A 37 11.22 7.48 4.00
CA ALA A 37 12.57 6.91 3.98
C ALA A 37 13.64 8.00 3.73
N SER A 38 13.24 9.15 3.20
CA SER A 38 14.14 10.27 2.98
C SER A 38 14.40 11.10 4.24
N ARG A 39 15.42 11.97 4.18
CA ARG A 39 15.69 13.00 5.20
C ARG A 39 15.27 14.36 4.64
N PRO A 40 13.99 14.76 4.81
CA PRO A 40 13.45 15.94 4.14
C PRO A 40 14.17 17.24 4.51
N GLY A 41 14.73 17.35 5.73
CA GLY A 41 15.50 18.53 6.14
C GLY A 41 16.80 18.76 5.36
N GLN A 42 17.32 17.74 4.67
CA GLN A 42 18.52 17.85 3.82
C GLN A 42 18.14 17.84 2.34
N CYS A 43 17.21 16.97 1.96
CA CYS A 43 16.85 16.73 0.55
C CYS A 43 15.67 17.57 0.04
N GLY A 44 14.94 18.25 0.94
CA GLY A 44 13.74 19.05 0.60
C GLY A 44 12.53 18.22 0.17
N ARG A 45 12.60 16.88 0.21
CA ARG A 45 11.56 15.98 -0.30
C ARG A 45 11.27 14.84 0.69
N PRO A 46 10.00 14.55 1.02
CA PRO A 46 9.59 13.45 1.89
C PRO A 46 9.26 12.18 1.09
N ASP A 47 10.25 11.61 0.39
CA ASP A 47 10.08 10.37 -0.36
C ASP A 47 10.02 9.15 0.58
N GLY A 48 9.26 8.14 0.19
CA GLY A 48 8.97 6.99 1.04
C GLY A 48 8.31 5.83 0.31
N TYR A 49 7.87 4.84 1.08
CA TYR A 49 7.19 3.64 0.58
C TYR A 49 5.92 3.33 1.39
N VAL A 50 5.01 2.57 0.79
CA VAL A 50 3.76 2.13 1.42
C VAL A 50 4.04 0.98 2.39
N LEU A 51 3.43 1.03 3.57
CA LEU A 51 3.55 -0.03 4.55
C LEU A 51 2.70 -1.23 4.14
N GLU A 52 3.31 -2.43 4.11
CA GLU A 52 2.64 -3.67 3.70
C GLU A 52 2.89 -4.80 4.73
N GLY A 53 2.03 -5.83 4.69
CA GLY A 53 2.19 -7.06 5.46
C GLY A 53 2.40 -6.85 6.97
N LYS A 54 3.42 -7.52 7.53
CA LYS A 54 3.73 -7.50 8.98
C LYS A 54 4.11 -6.12 9.49
N GLU A 55 4.73 -5.29 8.64
CA GLU A 55 5.13 -3.95 9.02
C GLU A 55 3.90 -3.06 9.25
N LEU A 56 2.92 -3.16 8.33
CA LEU A 56 1.65 -2.47 8.46
C LEU A 56 0.91 -2.87 9.74
N GLU A 57 0.84 -4.17 10.04
CA GLU A 57 0.22 -4.69 11.27
C GLU A 57 0.88 -4.13 12.54
N PHE A 58 2.22 -4.10 12.56
CA PHE A 58 2.99 -3.61 13.70
C PHE A 58 2.67 -2.13 13.99
N TYR A 59 2.67 -1.28 12.97
CA TYR A 59 2.39 0.14 13.14
C TYR A 59 0.92 0.40 13.45
N LEU A 60 -0.02 -0.33 12.84
CA LEU A 60 -1.43 -0.23 13.19
C LEU A 60 -1.67 -0.54 14.68
N ARG A 61 -1.02 -1.57 15.21
CA ARG A 61 -1.10 -1.91 16.64
C ARG A 61 -0.56 -0.78 17.53
N LYS A 62 0.57 -0.18 17.16
CA LYS A 62 1.13 0.98 17.91
C LYS A 62 0.21 2.20 17.87
N ILE A 63 -0.36 2.53 16.71
CA ILE A 63 -1.28 3.67 16.56
C ILE A 63 -2.54 3.47 17.40
N LYS A 64 -3.15 2.28 17.36
CA LYS A 64 -4.32 1.94 18.18
C LYS A 64 -4.00 2.04 19.68
N ALA A 65 -2.88 1.50 20.13
CA ALA A 65 -2.46 1.57 21.53
C ALA A 65 -2.21 3.01 22.01
N ARG A 66 -1.70 3.89 21.13
CA ARG A 66 -1.49 5.31 21.45
C ARG A 66 -2.80 6.11 21.50
N LYS A 67 -3.79 5.76 20.67
CA LYS A 67 -5.10 6.43 20.64
C LYS A 67 -6.00 6.06 21.82
N GLY A 68 -5.82 4.88 22.41
CA GLY A 68 -6.57 4.41 23.57
C GLY A 68 -6.04 4.89 24.93
N LYS A 69 -4.99 5.72 24.94
CA LYS A 69 -4.54 6.49 26.09
C LYS A 69 -5.07 7.92 25.95
#